data_AF-A0A542Z969-F1
#
_entry.id   AF-A0A542Z969-F1
#
_cell.length_a   1.000
_cell.length_b   1.000
_cell.length_c   1.000
_cell.angle_alpha   90.00
_cell.angle_beta   90.00
_cell.angle_gamma   90.00
#
_symmetry.space_group_name_H-M   'P 1'
#
loop_
_entity.id
_entity.type
_entity.pdbx_description
1 polymer ?
#
loop_
_entity_poly.entity_id
_entity_poly.type
_entity_poly.pdbx_seq_one_letter_code
_entity_poly.pdbx_strand_id
1 'polypeptide(L)'
;MRAEGRRAHRHPLLRRGAIIGAALMAVVLVLGLLAYIKLNGNIHHLDLAGQLGSRPKAQATRDKQTDLPPMNILVMGSDTRNLGTNAFGTSAEVGGARSDTTLLVHLAADRKSAIVVSIPRDSMVKGPVSCKNKSNDMATWEVQQFNSFFSAGGPACTLRTVEQNTGIRIDHFMVINFLGFESMVDALGAVPVCVPQAVNDPLSGLKLPKGRSEVSGRQALAFVRARYTLGDGSDLSRIDRQQAFLSSMVQTATSSGTLLRPDKLFRFLDAATKSLTTDPGLGNLNSLREVAMSVQGLPSSQIRFLTVPVEPYTANQARVQWTDKASALWDAIAKDEPLPGTGKPPAGTPAPATSPTPAPTSEPLIVTPDKIHVSVINDSGVPGIARQDAGDLQLQGFQIEGFKTGSNRHSGVIVSYSPSKADSARTVAAAFPGAELRQDDLLGETIEVSVGTGSPQVVAVPNRIGTTPLPSRSAAATAPSATPTFKARAADADICSLH
;
A
#
# COMPACT_ATOMS: atom_id res chain seq x y z
N MET A 1 61.75 -33.32 -56.08
CA MET A 1 60.34 -32.89 -55.94
C MET A 1 60.31 -31.60 -55.13
N ARG A 2 59.98 -30.46 -55.75
CA ARG A 2 59.93 -29.15 -55.08
C ARG A 2 58.59 -28.99 -54.37
N ALA A 3 58.61 -28.70 -53.08
CA ALA A 3 57.43 -28.40 -52.28
C ALA A 3 56.95 -26.97 -52.59
N GLU A 4 55.75 -26.85 -53.14
CA GLU A 4 55.04 -25.58 -53.29
C GLU A 4 54.49 -25.12 -51.94
N GLY A 5 55.11 -24.10 -51.36
CA GLY A 5 54.61 -23.43 -50.17
C GLY A 5 53.34 -22.64 -50.47
N ARG A 6 52.19 -23.10 -49.95
CA ARG A 6 50.95 -22.33 -49.92
C ARG A 6 51.17 -21.02 -49.15
N ARG A 7 51.24 -19.90 -49.88
CA ARG A 7 51.23 -18.55 -49.29
C ARG A 7 49.88 -18.31 -48.64
N ALA A 8 49.83 -18.31 -47.31
CA ALA A 8 48.68 -17.82 -46.55
C ALA A 8 48.46 -16.34 -46.89
N HIS A 9 47.36 -16.02 -47.58
CA HIS A 9 46.92 -14.65 -47.78
C HIS A 9 46.62 -14.01 -46.42
N ARG A 10 47.62 -13.29 -45.88
CA ARG A 10 47.44 -12.39 -44.75
C ARG A 10 46.58 -11.24 -45.24
N HIS A 11 45.37 -11.07 -44.70
CA HIS A 11 44.50 -9.94 -44.99
C HIS A 11 44.81 -8.77 -44.02
N PRO A 12 45.72 -7.83 -44.35
CA PRO A 12 46.12 -6.74 -43.46
C PRO A 12 44.96 -5.78 -43.14
N LEU A 13 43.99 -5.65 -44.05
CA LEU A 13 42.79 -4.83 -43.87
C LEU A 13 41.84 -5.40 -42.81
N LEU A 14 41.64 -6.73 -42.80
CA LEU A 14 40.86 -7.40 -41.75
C LEU A 14 41.54 -7.28 -40.38
N ARG A 15 42.88 -7.39 -40.32
CA ARG A 15 43.65 -7.21 -39.07
C ARG A 15 43.59 -5.77 -38.55
N ARG A 16 43.68 -4.77 -39.43
CA ARG A 16 43.54 -3.34 -39.06
C ARG A 16 42.12 -3.02 -38.60
N GLY A 17 41.10 -3.54 -39.29
CA GLY A 17 39.70 -3.42 -38.87
C GLY A 17 39.44 -4.04 -37.50
N ALA A 18 40.00 -5.23 -37.23
CA ALA A 18 39.89 -5.88 -35.93
C ALA A 18 40.58 -5.08 -34.81
N ILE A 19 41.75 -4.49 -35.07
CA ILE A 19 42.47 -3.65 -34.09
C ILE A 19 41.68 -2.36 -33.79
N ILE A 20 41.15 -1.69 -34.81
CA ILE A 20 40.33 -0.48 -34.63
C ILE A 20 39.05 -0.83 -33.86
N GLY A 21 38.38 -1.93 -34.22
CA GLY A 21 37.21 -2.41 -33.50
C GLY A 21 37.52 -2.73 -32.02
N ALA A 22 38.61 -3.44 -31.75
CA ALA A 22 39.04 -3.73 -30.38
C ALA A 22 39.40 -2.47 -29.59
N ALA A 23 40.05 -1.48 -30.22
CA ALA A 23 40.37 -0.21 -29.57
C ALA A 23 39.10 0.61 -29.24
N LEU A 24 38.13 0.68 -30.15
CA LEU A 24 36.84 1.33 -29.90
C LEU A 24 36.07 0.62 -28.77
N MET A 25 36.03 -0.70 -28.76
CA MET A 25 35.44 -1.49 -27.68
C MET A 25 36.12 -1.22 -26.34
N ALA A 26 37.45 -1.16 -26.31
CA ALA A 26 38.20 -0.83 -25.10
C ALA A 26 37.87 0.57 -24.58
N VAL A 27 37.77 1.58 -25.46
CA VAL A 27 37.34 2.94 -25.08
C VAL A 27 35.93 2.93 -24.50
N VAL A 28 34.99 2.22 -25.12
CA VAL A 28 33.60 2.10 -24.61
C VAL A 28 33.59 1.43 -23.24
N LEU A 29 34.36 0.36 -23.03
CA LEU A 29 34.46 -0.32 -21.73
C LEU A 29 35.05 0.59 -20.66
N VAL A 30 36.11 1.34 -20.97
CA VAL A 30 36.72 2.30 -20.03
C VAL A 30 35.75 3.42 -19.68
N LEU A 31 35.07 4.01 -20.67
CA LEU A 31 34.06 5.02 -20.44
C LEU A 31 32.89 4.49 -19.61
N GLY A 32 32.44 3.26 -19.89
CA GLY A 32 31.41 2.57 -19.10
C GLY A 32 31.83 2.34 -17.65
N LEU A 33 33.07 1.91 -17.42
CA LEU A 33 33.62 1.74 -16.07
C LEU A 33 33.73 3.07 -15.32
N LEU A 34 34.23 4.13 -15.97
CA LEU A 34 34.30 5.46 -15.38
C LEU A 34 32.91 6.02 -15.05
N ALA A 35 31.94 5.83 -15.94
CA ALA A 35 30.55 6.18 -15.69
C ALA A 35 29.99 5.41 -14.49
N TYR A 36 30.22 4.10 -14.41
CA TYR A 36 29.81 3.27 -13.27
C TYR A 36 30.42 3.76 -11.95
N ILE A 37 31.73 3.99 -11.90
CA ILE A 37 32.44 4.46 -10.70
C ILE A 37 31.89 5.82 -10.25
N LYS A 38 31.69 6.75 -11.21
CA LYS A 38 31.11 8.07 -10.96
C LYS A 38 29.71 7.96 -10.34
N LEU A 39 28.82 7.22 -10.99
CA LEU A 39 27.43 7.07 -10.57
C LEU A 39 27.32 6.35 -9.21
N ASN A 40 28.13 5.32 -8.99
CA ASN A 40 28.16 4.60 -7.72
C ASN A 40 28.70 5.48 -6.58
N GLY A 41 29.72 6.31 -6.86
CA GLY A 41 30.29 7.24 -5.88
C GLY A 41 29.39 8.43 -5.52
N ASN A 42 28.36 8.71 -6.31
CA ASN A 42 27.38 9.78 -6.02
C ASN A 42 26.36 9.37 -4.92
N ILE A 43 26.18 8.07 -4.66
CA ILE A 43 25.10 7.57 -3.82
C ILE A 43 25.50 7.68 -2.35
N HIS A 44 24.78 8.52 -1.62
CA HIS A 44 24.91 8.63 -0.18
C HIS A 44 23.97 7.63 0.50
N HIS A 45 24.45 6.97 1.55
CA HIS A 45 23.62 6.11 2.39
C HIS A 45 23.69 6.53 3.85
N LEU A 46 22.62 6.27 4.57
CA LEU A 46 22.44 6.58 5.97
C LEU A 46 22.01 5.31 6.71
N ASP A 47 22.82 4.84 7.64
CA ASP A 47 22.47 3.71 8.49
C ASP A 47 21.57 4.17 9.65
N LEU A 48 20.34 3.67 9.64
CA LEU A 48 19.32 3.97 10.64
C LEU A 48 19.08 2.82 11.62
N ALA A 49 19.74 1.66 11.48
CA ALA A 49 19.41 0.45 12.24
C ALA A 49 19.35 0.71 13.76
N GLY A 50 20.29 1.50 14.29
CA GLY A 50 20.34 1.87 15.70
C GLY A 50 19.27 2.86 16.17
N GLN A 51 18.45 3.42 15.27
CA GLN A 51 17.42 4.42 15.56
C GLN A 51 15.99 3.88 15.47
N LEU A 52 15.79 2.70 14.87
CA LEU A 52 14.45 2.20 14.50
C LEU A 52 13.69 1.49 15.64
N GLY A 53 14.35 1.08 16.72
CA GLY A 53 13.70 0.36 17.82
C GLY A 53 13.14 -1.00 17.41
N SER A 54 12.04 -1.44 18.02
CA SER A 54 11.35 -2.70 17.66
C SER A 54 10.55 -2.55 16.38
N ARG A 55 10.81 -3.38 15.39
CA ARG A 55 10.20 -3.28 14.06
C ARG A 55 9.19 -4.42 13.84
N PRO A 56 8.13 -4.21 13.03
CA PRO A 56 7.23 -5.29 12.65
C PRO A 56 8.00 -6.40 11.92
N LYS A 57 7.47 -7.62 12.03
CA LYS A 57 7.93 -8.76 11.24
C LYS A 57 7.30 -8.69 9.86
N ALA A 58 8.04 -9.10 8.83
CA ALA A 58 7.45 -9.33 7.52
C ALA A 58 6.40 -10.44 7.63
N GLN A 59 5.20 -10.21 7.09
CA GLN A 59 4.10 -11.18 7.15
C GLN A 59 4.04 -12.05 5.90
N ALA A 60 4.30 -11.46 4.73
CA ALA A 60 4.37 -12.18 3.47
C ALA A 60 5.57 -13.13 3.37
N THR A 61 5.35 -14.25 2.70
CA THR A 61 6.40 -15.22 2.36
C THR A 61 7.01 -14.91 0.99
N ARG A 62 8.11 -15.57 0.65
CA ARG A 62 8.68 -15.52 -0.70
C ARG A 62 7.72 -16.10 -1.72
N ASP A 63 7.75 -15.57 -2.94
CA ASP A 63 7.04 -16.15 -4.08
C ASP A 63 7.64 -17.52 -4.45
N LYS A 64 6.78 -18.45 -4.86
CA LYS A 64 7.21 -19.84 -5.12
C LYS A 64 8.00 -19.99 -6.42
N GLN A 65 7.84 -19.07 -7.36
CA GLN A 65 8.45 -19.13 -8.68
C GLN A 65 9.72 -18.29 -8.76
N THR A 66 9.69 -17.07 -8.22
CA THR A 66 10.84 -16.16 -8.25
C THR A 66 11.79 -16.37 -7.06
N ASP A 67 11.33 -17.00 -5.97
CA ASP A 67 12.01 -17.09 -4.68
C ASP A 67 12.41 -15.70 -4.12
N LEU A 68 11.73 -14.64 -4.56
CA LEU A 68 11.95 -13.29 -4.06
C LEU A 68 10.94 -12.97 -2.95
N PRO A 69 11.33 -12.21 -1.92
CA PRO A 69 10.36 -11.60 -1.02
C PRO A 69 9.68 -10.39 -1.70
N PRO A 70 8.50 -9.98 -1.21
CA PRO A 70 8.00 -8.65 -1.53
C PRO A 70 8.96 -7.60 -0.97
N MET A 71 8.94 -6.41 -1.58
CA MET A 71 9.87 -5.33 -1.23
C MET A 71 9.11 -4.04 -1.00
N ASN A 72 9.24 -3.50 0.20
CA ASN A 72 8.64 -2.24 0.62
C ASN A 72 9.71 -1.15 0.72
N ILE A 73 9.55 -0.09 -0.08
CA ILE A 73 10.46 1.05 -0.14
C ILE A 73 9.72 2.31 0.29
N LEU A 74 10.20 2.97 1.34
CA LEU A 74 9.67 4.27 1.75
C LEU A 74 10.42 5.41 1.02
N VAL A 75 9.72 6.11 0.14
CA VAL A 75 10.25 7.25 -0.62
C VAL A 75 9.80 8.54 0.05
N MET A 76 10.76 9.42 0.37
CA MET A 76 10.51 10.70 1.03
C MET A 76 11.07 11.85 0.17
N GLY A 77 10.25 12.85 -0.12
CA GLY A 77 10.68 14.08 -0.79
C GLY A 77 10.98 15.17 0.24
N SER A 78 12.20 15.69 0.27
CA SER A 78 12.61 16.73 1.23
C SER A 78 12.97 18.05 0.54
N ASP A 79 12.57 19.14 1.17
CA ASP A 79 12.96 20.50 0.80
C ASP A 79 14.36 20.91 1.30
N THR A 80 15.09 20.00 1.96
CA THR A 80 16.40 20.31 2.55
C THR A 80 17.60 19.97 1.69
N ARG A 81 18.65 20.79 1.86
CA ARG A 81 19.92 20.70 1.12
C ARG A 81 20.98 19.84 1.82
N ASN A 82 20.83 19.56 3.12
CA ASN A 82 21.86 18.92 3.95
C ASN A 82 21.33 17.64 4.65
N LEU A 83 20.87 16.65 3.88
CA LEU A 83 20.51 15.33 4.42
C LEU A 83 21.73 14.42 4.66
N GLY A 84 22.92 14.85 4.22
CA GLY A 84 24.14 14.04 4.15
C GLY A 84 25.15 14.23 5.29
N THR A 85 24.79 14.90 6.39
CA THR A 85 25.64 14.91 7.59
C THR A 85 25.17 13.82 8.55
N ASN A 86 26.09 13.15 9.23
CA ASN A 86 25.83 12.20 10.34
C ASN A 86 25.13 12.87 11.56
N ALA A 87 24.49 14.03 11.35
CA ALA A 87 23.92 14.92 12.34
C ALA A 87 22.41 14.69 12.54
N PHE A 88 21.88 13.51 12.24
CA PHE A 88 20.61 13.07 12.82
C PHE A 88 20.84 12.80 14.33
N GLY A 89 20.96 13.86 15.13
CA GLY A 89 21.25 13.76 16.55
C GLY A 89 21.80 15.02 17.24
N THR A 90 22.25 16.05 16.51
CA THR A 90 22.76 17.30 17.12
C THR A 90 21.84 18.49 16.87
N SER A 91 21.41 19.07 17.98
CA SER A 91 20.19 19.86 18.21
C SER A 91 20.09 21.26 17.57
N ALA A 92 20.79 21.58 16.47
CA ALA A 92 20.85 22.97 15.98
C ALA A 92 20.42 23.19 14.52
N GLU A 93 20.42 22.16 13.65
CA GLU A 93 20.13 22.34 12.21
C GLU A 93 18.85 21.63 11.72
N VAL A 94 18.18 20.88 12.60
CA VAL A 94 16.97 20.09 12.27
C VAL A 94 15.70 20.97 12.20
N GLY A 95 15.77 22.20 12.69
CA GLY A 95 14.67 23.18 12.66
C GLY A 95 14.44 23.76 11.25
N GLY A 96 13.86 22.97 10.35
CA GLY A 96 13.46 23.47 9.03
C GLY A 96 13.14 22.40 8.00
N ALA A 97 13.56 21.15 8.22
CA ALA A 97 13.39 20.10 7.23
C ALA A 97 11.96 19.59 7.17
N ARG A 98 11.28 19.68 6.02
CA ARG A 98 9.94 19.07 5.86
C ARG A 98 9.99 17.99 4.80
N SER A 99 9.38 16.84 5.11
CA SER A 99 8.98 15.88 4.07
C SER A 99 7.67 16.39 3.49
N ASP A 100 7.71 16.82 2.24
CA ASP A 100 6.55 17.36 1.54
C ASP A 100 5.77 16.26 0.80
N THR A 101 6.41 15.11 0.59
CA THR A 101 5.89 13.95 -0.13
C THR A 101 6.40 12.68 0.55
N THR A 102 5.50 11.74 0.87
CA THR A 102 5.90 10.42 1.36
C THR A 102 5.09 9.34 0.65
N LEU A 103 5.80 8.40 0.03
CA LEU A 103 5.23 7.31 -0.75
C LEU A 103 5.74 5.99 -0.19
N LEU A 104 4.83 5.05 0.06
CA LEU A 104 5.18 3.65 0.22
C LEU A 104 5.12 2.97 -1.15
N VAL A 105 6.24 2.46 -1.63
CA VAL A 105 6.30 1.64 -2.84
C VAL A 105 6.40 0.19 -2.42
N HIS A 106 5.41 -0.60 -2.78
CA HIS A 106 5.37 -2.04 -2.59
C HIS A 106 5.56 -2.74 -3.94
N LEU A 107 6.57 -3.59 -4.03
CA LEU A 107 6.80 -4.48 -5.17
C LEU A 107 6.44 -5.90 -4.76
N ALA A 108 5.50 -6.49 -5.48
CA ALA A 108 5.02 -7.84 -5.17
C ALA A 108 6.15 -8.87 -5.29
N ALA A 109 6.09 -9.94 -4.50
CA ALA A 109 7.12 -10.99 -4.50
C ALA A 109 7.34 -11.61 -5.89
N ASP A 110 6.25 -11.76 -6.66
CA ASP A 110 6.28 -12.30 -8.02
C ASP A 110 6.83 -11.33 -9.08
N ARG A 111 7.07 -10.07 -8.71
CA ARG A 111 7.49 -8.96 -9.58
C ARG A 111 6.55 -8.76 -10.79
N LYS A 112 5.24 -8.95 -10.60
CA LYS A 112 4.22 -8.69 -11.64
C LYS A 112 3.30 -7.51 -11.34
N SER A 113 3.35 -6.96 -10.14
CA SER A 113 2.62 -5.75 -9.79
C SER A 113 3.38 -4.85 -8.82
N ALA A 114 3.01 -3.57 -8.81
CA ALA A 114 3.50 -2.60 -7.85
C ALA A 114 2.37 -1.71 -7.34
N ILE A 115 2.42 -1.37 -6.06
CA ILE A 115 1.49 -0.45 -5.42
C ILE A 115 2.30 0.72 -4.87
N VAL A 116 1.90 1.94 -5.22
CA VAL A 116 2.48 3.17 -4.71
C VAL A 116 1.43 3.91 -3.91
N VAL A 117 1.58 3.95 -2.60
CA VAL A 117 0.65 4.61 -1.69
C VAL A 117 1.21 5.95 -1.21
N SER A 118 0.55 7.05 -1.57
CA SER A 118 0.85 8.38 -1.04
C SER A 118 0.24 8.57 0.34
N ILE A 119 1.07 8.92 1.31
CA ILE A 119 0.66 9.32 2.66
C ILE A 119 0.53 10.84 2.70
N PRO A 120 -0.67 11.40 2.88
CA PRO A 120 -0.85 12.85 2.94
C PRO A 120 -0.05 13.44 4.09
N ARG A 121 0.66 14.53 3.82
CA ARG A 121 1.58 15.13 4.79
C ARG A 121 0.85 15.75 5.98
N ASP A 122 -0.40 16.16 5.75
CA ASP A 122 -1.30 16.79 6.73
C ASP A 122 -2.16 15.73 7.46
N SER A 123 -1.88 14.42 7.28
CA SER A 123 -2.53 13.33 8.00
C SER A 123 -2.23 13.41 9.50
N MET A 124 -3.26 13.29 10.33
CA MET A 124 -3.17 13.18 11.78
C MET A 124 -3.04 11.70 12.15
N VAL A 125 -1.86 11.30 12.63
CA VAL A 125 -1.57 9.91 13.03
C VAL A 125 -0.87 9.88 14.37
N LYS A 126 -0.92 8.73 15.06
CA LYS A 126 -0.14 8.54 16.28
C LYS A 126 1.34 8.48 15.94
N GLY A 127 2.17 9.15 16.72
CA GLY A 127 3.62 9.05 16.63
C GLY A 127 4.31 9.33 17.96
N PRO A 128 5.63 9.10 18.02
CA PRO A 128 6.37 9.32 19.25
C PRO A 128 6.35 10.80 19.64
N VAL A 129 6.11 11.09 20.93
CA VAL A 129 6.17 12.46 21.49
C VAL A 129 7.54 13.10 21.24
N SER A 130 8.60 12.28 21.25
CA SER A 130 9.94 12.69 20.86
C SER A 130 10.59 11.63 19.98
N CYS A 131 11.07 12.03 18.80
CA CYS A 131 11.83 11.16 17.91
C CYS A 131 13.17 10.69 18.50
N LYS A 132 13.65 11.32 19.59
CA LYS A 132 14.83 10.84 20.35
C LYS A 132 14.52 9.57 21.14
N ASN A 133 13.26 9.38 21.55
CA ASN A 133 12.82 8.17 22.20
C ASN A 133 12.62 7.08 21.14
N LYS A 134 13.41 5.99 21.25
CA LYS A 134 13.38 4.85 20.33
C LYS A 134 12.30 3.82 20.68
N SER A 135 11.52 4.05 21.74
CA SER A 135 10.37 3.21 22.07
C SER A 135 9.28 3.32 21.01
N ASN A 136 8.87 2.17 20.50
CA ASN A 136 7.75 2.04 19.57
C ASN A 136 6.45 1.63 20.30
N ASP A 137 6.38 1.89 21.61
CA ASP A 137 5.15 1.70 22.38
C ASP A 137 4.11 2.76 22.01
N MET A 138 3.16 2.36 21.16
CA MET A 138 2.06 3.22 20.69
C MET A 138 1.12 3.68 21.81
N ALA A 139 1.17 3.09 23.01
CA ALA A 139 0.41 3.58 24.17
C ALA A 139 0.94 4.95 24.66
N THR A 140 2.22 5.23 24.41
CA THR A 140 2.89 6.50 24.78
C THR A 140 2.87 7.53 23.65
N TRP A 141 2.28 7.20 22.51
CA TRP A 141 2.28 8.04 21.31
C TRP A 141 1.10 9.01 21.30
N GLU A 142 1.34 10.18 20.72
CA GLU A 142 0.34 11.23 20.58
C GLU A 142 0.00 11.47 19.11
N VAL A 143 -1.20 11.99 18.86
CA VAL A 143 -1.65 12.30 17.51
C VAL A 143 -1.00 13.61 17.05
N GLN A 144 -0.21 13.55 15.98
CA GLN A 144 0.48 14.69 15.38
C GLN A 144 0.36 14.66 13.86
N GLN A 145 0.71 15.77 13.20
CA GLN A 145 0.76 15.82 11.74
C GLN A 145 1.90 14.97 11.19
N PHE A 146 1.64 14.17 10.16
CA PHE A 146 2.59 13.20 9.63
C PHE A 146 3.92 13.83 9.20
N ASN A 147 3.91 15.00 8.57
CA ASN A 147 5.14 15.67 8.16
C ASN A 147 6.05 16.12 9.31
N SER A 148 5.52 16.29 10.52
CA SER A 148 6.30 16.74 11.67
C SER A 148 7.34 15.70 12.08
N PHE A 149 7.11 14.41 11.82
CA PHE A 149 8.05 13.35 12.19
C PHE A 149 9.36 13.44 11.40
N PHE A 150 9.28 13.80 10.12
CA PHE A 150 10.48 14.09 9.33
C PHE A 150 11.20 15.33 9.86
N SER A 151 10.45 16.38 10.19
CA SER A 151 11.03 17.59 10.79
C SER A 151 11.66 17.35 12.15
N ALA A 152 11.13 16.43 12.94
CA ALA A 152 11.58 16.20 14.32
C ALA A 152 12.72 15.17 14.41
N GLY A 153 12.78 14.20 13.50
CA GLY A 153 13.75 13.11 13.57
C GLY A 153 14.11 12.47 12.23
N GLY A 154 13.84 13.17 11.12
CA GLY A 154 14.26 12.77 9.78
C GLY A 154 13.64 11.45 9.30
N PRO A 155 14.36 10.74 8.42
CA PRO A 155 13.92 9.47 7.85
C PRO A 155 13.64 8.40 8.91
N ALA A 156 14.41 8.35 10.02
CA ALA A 156 14.25 7.34 11.05
C ALA A 156 12.91 7.46 11.78
N CYS A 157 12.53 8.68 12.18
CA CYS A 157 11.26 8.90 12.86
C CYS A 157 10.07 8.67 11.93
N THR A 158 10.18 9.12 10.67
CA THR A 158 9.15 8.89 9.64
C THR A 158 8.94 7.40 9.39
N LEU A 159 10.03 6.64 9.21
CA LEU A 159 9.99 5.20 8.97
C LEU A 159 9.33 4.46 10.13
N ARG A 160 9.71 4.78 11.37
CA ARG A 160 9.08 4.20 12.58
C ARG A 160 7.60 4.50 12.63
N THR A 161 7.19 5.75 12.39
CA THR A 161 5.78 6.11 12.38
C THR A 161 5.01 5.29 11.34
N VAL A 162 5.55 5.13 10.13
CA VAL A 162 4.92 4.31 9.09
C VAL A 162 4.84 2.85 9.52
N GLU A 163 5.94 2.24 9.95
CA GLU A 163 5.99 0.82 10.34
C GLU A 163 5.00 0.50 11.46
N GLN A 164 4.89 1.36 12.49
CA GLN A 164 4.01 1.07 13.62
C GLN A 164 2.53 1.35 13.32
N ASN A 165 2.21 2.39 12.55
CA ASN A 165 0.80 2.67 12.21
C ASN A 165 0.25 1.72 11.14
N THR A 166 1.11 1.05 10.37
CA THR A 166 0.68 0.18 9.25
C THR A 166 0.97 -1.30 9.48
N GLY A 167 1.89 -1.65 10.39
CA GLY A 167 2.37 -3.02 10.54
C GLY A 167 3.24 -3.52 9.37
N ILE A 168 3.52 -2.66 8.39
CA ILE A 168 4.30 -2.99 7.20
C ILE A 168 5.78 -2.89 7.55
N ARG A 169 6.54 -3.94 7.26
CA ARG A 169 8.00 -3.92 7.36
C ARG A 169 8.57 -3.18 6.15
N ILE A 170 9.27 -2.07 6.38
CA ILE A 170 9.98 -1.33 5.33
C ILE A 170 11.35 -1.95 5.12
N ASP A 171 11.66 -2.39 3.91
CA ASP A 171 12.96 -3.00 3.60
C ASP A 171 14.00 -1.94 3.33
N HIS A 172 13.60 -0.90 2.58
CA HIS A 172 14.48 0.16 2.14
C HIS A 172 13.84 1.54 2.29
N PHE A 173 14.66 2.57 2.36
CA PHE A 173 14.18 3.94 2.22
C PHE A 173 15.06 4.72 1.26
N MET A 174 14.45 5.74 0.67
CA MET A 174 15.16 6.74 -0.12
C MET A 174 14.59 8.11 0.15
N VAL A 175 15.47 9.09 0.27
CA VAL A 175 15.14 10.50 0.37
C VAL A 175 15.63 11.20 -0.88
N ILE A 176 14.72 11.93 -1.53
CA ILE A 176 14.98 12.72 -2.72
C ILE A 176 14.91 14.19 -2.33
N ASN A 177 15.97 14.95 -2.59
CA ASN A 177 15.96 16.39 -2.36
C ASN A 177 15.41 17.17 -3.57
N PHE A 178 14.82 18.35 -3.32
CA PHE A 178 14.16 19.14 -4.37
C PHE A 178 15.09 19.68 -5.47
N LEU A 179 16.31 20.08 -5.13
CA LEU A 179 17.29 20.51 -6.15
C LEU A 179 17.67 19.37 -7.08
N GLY A 180 17.75 18.18 -6.51
CA GLY A 180 17.96 16.94 -7.20
C GLY A 180 16.82 16.59 -8.13
N PHE A 181 15.59 16.76 -7.65
CA PHE A 181 14.39 16.65 -8.49
C PHE A 181 14.41 17.60 -9.68
N GLU A 182 14.72 18.89 -9.47
CA GLU A 182 14.88 19.85 -10.58
C GLU A 182 15.94 19.37 -11.59
N SER A 183 17.10 18.96 -11.08
CA SER A 183 18.24 18.49 -11.91
C SER A 183 17.89 17.25 -12.73
N MET A 184 17.12 16.32 -12.17
CA MET A 184 16.65 15.13 -12.88
C MET A 184 15.71 15.51 -14.04
N VAL A 185 14.78 16.42 -13.81
CA VAL A 185 13.85 16.90 -14.86
C VAL A 185 14.61 17.65 -15.96
N ASP A 186 15.54 18.54 -15.60
CA ASP A 186 16.38 19.27 -16.56
C ASP A 186 17.27 18.32 -17.38
N ALA A 187 17.73 17.21 -16.78
CA ALA A 187 18.49 16.20 -17.50
C ALA A 187 17.66 15.43 -18.55
N LEU A 188 16.36 15.25 -18.30
CA LEU A 188 15.40 14.74 -19.29
C LEU A 188 15.10 15.81 -20.37
N GLY A 189 15.27 17.08 -20.03
CA GLY A 189 15.03 18.26 -20.87
C GLY A 189 13.73 18.95 -20.47
N ALA A 190 12.62 18.22 -20.54
CA ALA A 190 11.35 18.62 -19.97
C ALA A 190 10.48 17.39 -19.73
N VAL A 191 9.48 17.51 -18.86
CA VAL A 191 8.50 16.45 -18.59
C VAL A 191 7.10 16.95 -18.96
N PRO A 192 6.29 16.16 -19.68
CA PRO A 192 4.94 16.58 -20.02
C PRO A 192 4.02 16.53 -18.79
N VAL A 193 3.20 17.57 -18.63
CA VAL A 193 2.17 17.67 -17.59
C VAL A 193 0.85 18.05 -18.23
N CYS A 194 -0.25 17.75 -17.55
CA CYS A 194 -1.57 18.23 -17.94
C CYS A 194 -2.12 19.16 -16.88
N VAL A 195 -2.58 20.32 -17.32
CA VAL A 195 -3.08 21.38 -16.46
C VAL A 195 -4.57 21.58 -16.75
N PRO A 196 -5.48 21.24 -15.83
CA PRO A 196 -6.92 21.26 -16.12
C PRO A 196 -7.46 22.68 -16.33
N GLN A 197 -6.77 23.69 -15.78
CA GLN A 197 -7.05 25.12 -15.94
C GLN A 197 -5.74 25.86 -16.16
N ALA A 198 -5.78 27.02 -16.83
CA ALA A 198 -4.57 27.82 -16.98
C ALA A 198 -4.07 28.28 -15.60
N VAL A 199 -2.75 28.23 -15.42
CA VAL A 199 -2.09 28.57 -14.16
C VAL A 199 -1.31 29.85 -14.34
N ASN A 200 -1.49 30.76 -13.40
CA ASN A 200 -0.65 31.93 -13.24
C ASN A 200 -0.41 32.14 -11.75
N ASP A 201 0.70 31.57 -11.26
CA ASP A 201 1.10 31.66 -9.87
C ASP A 201 2.28 32.63 -9.73
N PRO A 202 2.04 33.86 -9.25
CA PRO A 202 3.11 34.84 -9.08
C PRO A 202 4.09 34.46 -7.96
N LEU A 203 3.71 33.62 -6.99
CA LEU A 203 4.57 33.22 -5.87
C LEU A 203 5.61 32.18 -6.30
N SER A 204 5.20 31.22 -7.13
CA SER A 204 6.11 30.20 -7.66
C SER A 204 6.70 30.56 -9.04
N GLY A 205 6.16 31.60 -9.69
CA GLY A 205 6.49 31.98 -11.06
C GLY A 205 5.90 31.04 -12.13
N LEU A 206 5.06 30.08 -11.73
CA LEU A 206 4.50 29.09 -12.64
C LEU A 206 3.42 29.71 -13.52
N LYS A 207 3.66 29.67 -14.83
CA LYS A 207 2.70 30.10 -15.85
C LYS A 207 2.55 29.00 -16.89
N LEU A 208 1.38 28.39 -16.96
CA LEU A 208 1.09 27.31 -17.89
C LEU A 208 -0.31 27.50 -18.50
N PRO A 209 -0.48 27.29 -19.81
CA PRO A 209 -1.81 27.26 -20.42
C PRO A 209 -2.61 26.04 -19.93
N LYS A 210 -3.93 26.09 -20.13
CA LYS A 210 -4.78 24.91 -19.96
C LYS A 210 -4.40 23.83 -20.99
N GLY A 211 -4.37 22.58 -20.56
CA GLY A 211 -4.06 21.42 -21.40
C GLY A 211 -2.65 20.88 -21.15
N ARG A 212 -2.08 20.23 -22.17
CA ARG A 212 -0.73 19.67 -22.09
C ARG A 212 0.32 20.77 -22.13
N SER A 213 1.35 20.65 -21.32
CA SER A 213 2.51 21.54 -21.32
C SER A 213 3.75 20.74 -20.99
N GLU A 214 4.92 21.20 -21.43
CA GLU A 214 6.21 20.67 -20.98
C GLU A 214 6.77 21.57 -19.89
N VAL A 215 7.27 20.95 -18.82
CA VAL A 215 7.86 21.69 -17.70
C VAL A 215 9.33 21.34 -17.53
N SER A 216 10.15 22.39 -17.42
CA SER A 216 11.56 22.31 -16.96
C SER A 216 11.63 22.01 -15.46
N GLY A 217 12.81 21.75 -14.90
CA GLY A 217 12.99 21.38 -13.50
C GLY A 217 12.35 22.36 -12.52
N ARG A 218 12.63 23.66 -12.69
CA ARG A 218 12.03 24.70 -11.84
C ARG A 218 10.50 24.75 -11.97
N GLN A 219 9.97 24.66 -13.20
CA GLN A 219 8.53 24.66 -13.45
C GLN A 219 7.87 23.39 -12.91
N ALA A 220 8.54 22.25 -13.00
CA ALA A 220 8.08 20.98 -12.46
C ALA A 220 7.98 21.04 -10.94
N LEU A 221 9.01 21.58 -10.26
CA LEU A 221 8.98 21.75 -8.82
C LEU A 221 7.85 22.70 -8.40
N ALA A 222 7.68 23.81 -9.11
CA ALA A 222 6.58 24.73 -8.88
C ALA A 222 5.21 24.05 -9.10
N PHE A 223 5.08 23.24 -10.15
CA PHE A 223 3.86 22.51 -10.49
C PHE A 223 3.45 21.49 -9.41
N VAL A 224 4.38 20.67 -8.92
CA VAL A 224 4.09 19.65 -7.90
C VAL A 224 3.92 20.23 -6.49
N ARG A 225 4.35 21.48 -6.26
CA ARG A 225 4.21 22.21 -4.99
C ARG A 225 3.03 23.17 -4.96
N ALA A 226 2.49 23.56 -6.13
CA ALA A 226 1.35 24.47 -6.22
C ALA A 226 0.15 23.92 -5.43
N ARG A 227 -0.48 24.79 -4.62
CA ARG A 227 -1.67 24.45 -3.81
C ARG A 227 -2.88 25.29 -4.19
N TYR A 228 -2.72 26.61 -4.17
CA TYR A 228 -3.84 27.55 -4.28
C TYR A 228 -4.24 27.88 -5.71
N THR A 229 -3.27 27.81 -6.64
CA THR A 229 -3.47 28.12 -8.06
C THR A 229 -3.84 26.89 -8.89
N LEU A 230 -3.69 25.69 -8.30
CA LEU A 230 -3.99 24.41 -8.91
C LEU A 230 -4.78 23.54 -7.92
N GLY A 231 -6.08 23.41 -8.17
CA GLY A 231 -6.98 22.59 -7.35
C GLY A 231 -7.75 23.40 -6.30
N ASP A 232 -8.21 22.69 -5.27
CA ASP A 232 -9.06 23.18 -4.18
C ASP A 232 -8.27 23.74 -2.97
N GLY A 233 -6.95 23.88 -3.10
CA GLY A 233 -6.05 24.26 -2.00
C GLY A 233 -5.70 23.11 -1.04
N SER A 234 -6.31 21.94 -1.19
CA SER A 234 -6.06 20.78 -0.32
C SER A 234 -4.74 20.08 -0.65
N ASP A 235 -4.24 19.30 0.30
CA ASP A 235 -3.09 18.41 0.06
C ASP A 235 -3.44 17.25 -0.90
N LEU A 236 -4.72 16.85 -0.95
CA LEU A 236 -5.16 15.72 -1.77
C LEU A 236 -5.06 16.02 -3.26
N SER A 237 -5.50 17.20 -3.70
CA SER A 237 -5.36 17.60 -5.11
C SER A 237 -3.89 17.74 -5.53
N ARG A 238 -3.00 18.05 -4.59
CA ARG A 238 -1.54 18.08 -4.80
C ARG A 238 -0.97 16.68 -4.98
N ILE A 239 -1.42 15.70 -4.20
CA ILE A 239 -0.99 14.30 -4.31
C ILE A 239 -1.34 13.73 -5.68
N ASP A 240 -2.55 13.97 -6.19
CA ASP A 240 -2.97 13.50 -7.51
C ASP A 240 -2.02 14.02 -8.62
N ARG A 241 -1.64 15.30 -8.54
CA ARG A 241 -0.65 15.90 -9.45
C ARG A 241 0.74 15.30 -9.29
N GLN A 242 1.19 15.03 -8.06
CA GLN A 242 2.49 14.39 -7.79
C GLN A 242 2.55 12.99 -8.38
N GLN A 243 1.48 12.20 -8.25
CA GLN A 243 1.38 10.87 -8.86
C GLN A 243 1.37 10.93 -10.38
N ALA A 244 0.58 11.84 -10.97
CA ALA A 244 0.56 12.05 -12.42
C ALA A 244 1.92 12.52 -12.96
N PHE A 245 2.59 13.42 -12.23
CA PHE A 245 3.93 13.90 -12.59
C PHE A 245 4.97 12.78 -12.51
N LEU A 246 4.98 11.99 -11.43
CA LEU A 246 5.93 10.88 -11.26
C LEU A 246 5.75 9.83 -12.37
N SER A 247 4.50 9.48 -12.70
CA SER A 247 4.14 8.63 -13.83
C SER A 247 4.69 9.18 -15.15
N SER A 248 4.48 10.48 -15.43
CA SER A 248 5.01 11.14 -16.63
C SER A 248 6.55 11.15 -16.68
N MET A 249 7.20 11.48 -15.57
CA MET A 249 8.66 11.50 -15.46
C MET A 249 9.27 10.12 -15.71
N VAL A 250 8.66 9.06 -15.16
CA VAL A 250 9.08 7.67 -15.43
C VAL A 250 8.93 7.36 -16.92
N GLN A 251 7.78 7.65 -17.53
CA GLN A 251 7.56 7.43 -18.97
C GLN A 251 8.57 8.19 -19.84
N THR A 252 8.90 9.44 -19.51
CA THR A 252 9.93 10.21 -20.21
C THR A 252 11.32 9.60 -20.05
N ALA A 253 11.67 9.17 -18.83
CA ALA A 253 12.96 8.55 -18.54
C ALA A 253 13.14 7.20 -19.24
N THR A 254 12.07 6.41 -19.38
CA THR A 254 12.09 5.10 -20.06
C THR A 254 11.77 5.18 -21.55
N SER A 255 11.53 6.38 -22.11
CA SER A 255 11.25 6.54 -23.54
C SER A 255 12.46 6.20 -24.39
N SER A 256 12.24 5.68 -25.61
CA SER A 256 13.32 5.42 -26.56
C SER A 256 14.15 6.67 -26.86
N GLY A 257 13.53 7.86 -26.82
CA GLY A 257 14.22 9.14 -27.00
C GLY A 257 15.24 9.48 -25.90
N THR A 258 15.05 8.96 -24.69
CA THR A 258 16.03 9.09 -23.58
C THR A 258 17.00 7.91 -23.58
N LEU A 259 16.51 6.67 -23.73
CA LEU A 259 17.32 5.46 -23.65
C LEU A 259 18.34 5.32 -24.78
N LEU A 260 18.03 5.79 -26.00
CA LEU A 260 18.94 5.77 -27.14
C LEU A 260 19.92 6.96 -27.15
N ARG A 261 19.87 7.82 -26.14
CA ARG A 261 20.69 9.03 -26.00
C ARG A 261 21.65 8.89 -24.81
N PRO A 262 22.87 8.35 -25.01
CA PRO A 262 23.80 8.05 -23.91
C PRO A 262 24.16 9.31 -23.11
N ASP A 263 24.20 10.48 -23.76
CA ASP A 263 24.43 11.79 -23.15
C ASP A 263 23.28 12.21 -22.20
N LYS A 264 22.02 12.00 -22.61
CA LYS A 264 20.85 12.30 -21.79
C LYS A 264 20.71 11.30 -20.65
N LEU A 265 20.83 10.02 -20.97
CA LEU A 265 20.75 8.94 -19.99
C LEU A 265 21.79 9.11 -18.88
N PHE A 266 23.05 9.36 -19.24
CA PHE A 266 24.11 9.57 -18.25
C PHE A 266 23.85 10.79 -17.37
N ARG A 267 23.44 11.93 -17.94
CA ARG A 267 23.10 13.14 -17.16
C ARG A 267 21.93 12.89 -16.20
N PHE A 268 20.91 12.16 -16.65
CA PHE A 268 19.77 11.79 -15.81
C PHE A 268 20.20 10.88 -14.66
N LEU A 269 20.98 9.84 -14.93
CA LEU A 269 21.50 8.93 -13.90
C LEU A 269 22.44 9.64 -12.92
N ASP A 270 23.29 10.55 -13.40
CA ASP A 270 24.20 11.34 -12.55
C ASP A 270 23.41 12.29 -11.65
N ALA A 271 22.37 12.96 -12.18
CA ALA A 271 21.46 13.77 -11.38
C ALA A 271 20.72 12.90 -10.34
N ALA A 272 20.12 11.78 -10.75
CA ALA A 272 19.36 10.90 -9.86
C ALA A 272 20.22 10.37 -8.72
N THR A 273 21.41 9.83 -9.02
CA THR A 273 22.31 9.25 -8.00
C THR A 273 22.79 10.29 -6.97
N LYS A 274 23.08 11.53 -7.39
CA LYS A 274 23.45 12.63 -6.46
C LYS A 274 22.30 13.13 -5.59
N SER A 275 21.07 12.90 -6.06
CA SER A 275 19.87 13.42 -5.42
C SER A 275 19.33 12.50 -4.33
N LEU A 276 19.85 11.27 -4.27
CA LEU A 276 19.37 10.20 -3.42
C LEU A 276 20.20 10.08 -2.16
N THR A 277 19.52 9.97 -1.03
CA THR A 277 20.06 9.43 0.21
C THR A 277 19.28 8.18 0.55
N THR A 278 19.94 7.03 0.66
CA THR A 278 19.27 5.73 0.84
C THR A 278 19.65 5.06 2.15
N ASP A 279 19.06 3.92 2.47
CA ASP A 279 19.68 2.97 3.41
C ASP A 279 20.92 2.29 2.79
N PRO A 280 21.77 1.63 3.59
CA PRO A 280 22.95 0.93 3.08
C PRO A 280 22.65 -0.15 2.04
N GLY A 281 21.48 -0.80 2.10
CA GLY A 281 21.08 -1.85 1.16
C GLY A 281 20.84 -1.34 -0.26
N LEU A 282 20.40 -0.08 -0.42
CA LEU A 282 20.30 0.62 -1.70
C LEU A 282 21.45 1.60 -1.97
N GLY A 283 22.48 1.61 -1.11
CA GLY A 283 23.60 2.56 -1.16
C GLY A 283 24.60 2.34 -2.29
N ASN A 284 24.24 1.59 -3.34
CA ASN A 284 25.09 1.30 -4.49
C ASN A 284 24.25 1.15 -5.76
N LEU A 285 24.92 1.32 -6.90
CA LEU A 285 24.26 1.37 -8.20
C LEU A 285 23.64 0.02 -8.62
N ASN A 286 24.22 -1.11 -8.19
CA ASN A 286 23.68 -2.43 -8.51
C ASN A 286 22.34 -2.67 -7.81
N SER A 287 22.23 -2.37 -6.52
CA SER A 287 20.96 -2.47 -5.79
C SER A 287 19.88 -1.56 -6.38
N LEU A 288 20.23 -0.31 -6.72
CA LEU A 288 19.29 0.61 -7.40
C LEU A 288 18.86 0.07 -8.77
N ARG A 289 19.78 -0.55 -9.51
CA ARG A 289 19.47 -1.21 -10.77
C ARG A 289 18.52 -2.39 -10.56
N GLU A 290 18.68 -3.21 -9.53
CA GLU A 290 17.78 -4.33 -9.24
C GLU A 290 16.35 -3.86 -8.94
N VAL A 291 16.21 -2.77 -8.18
CA VAL A 291 14.90 -2.10 -7.98
C VAL A 291 14.35 -1.59 -9.31
N ALA A 292 15.16 -0.90 -10.11
CA ALA A 292 14.74 -0.37 -11.40
C ALA A 292 14.29 -1.48 -12.38
N MET A 293 15.03 -2.58 -12.44
CA MET A 293 14.69 -3.74 -13.27
C MET A 293 13.41 -4.43 -12.78
N SER A 294 13.19 -4.49 -11.46
CA SER A 294 11.96 -4.99 -10.86
C SER A 294 10.73 -4.20 -11.29
N VAL A 295 10.88 -2.88 -11.49
CA VAL A 295 9.81 -2.00 -11.98
C VAL A 295 9.69 -2.04 -13.50
N GLN A 296 10.81 -2.07 -14.23
CA GLN A 296 10.82 -2.08 -15.71
C GLN A 296 10.13 -3.32 -16.29
N GLY A 297 10.20 -4.45 -15.59
CA GLY A 297 9.50 -5.69 -16.00
C GLY A 297 7.98 -5.63 -15.85
N LEU A 298 7.43 -4.60 -15.19
CA LEU A 298 6.00 -4.49 -14.92
C LEU A 298 5.26 -3.86 -16.09
N PRO A 299 4.12 -4.42 -16.54
CA PRO A 299 3.21 -3.68 -17.37
C PRO A 299 2.66 -2.48 -16.56
N SER A 300 2.64 -1.30 -17.18
CA SER A 300 2.19 -0.04 -16.56
C SER A 300 0.80 -0.12 -15.93
N SER A 301 -0.08 -0.97 -16.49
CA SER A 301 -1.43 -1.23 -15.97
C SER A 301 -1.45 -1.93 -14.61
N GLN A 302 -0.34 -2.59 -14.24
CA GLN A 302 -0.15 -3.29 -12.95
C GLN A 302 0.61 -2.45 -11.92
N ILE A 303 0.97 -1.22 -12.26
CA ILE A 303 1.50 -0.23 -11.32
C ILE A 303 0.34 0.67 -10.90
N ARG A 304 -0.05 0.60 -9.63
CA ARG A 304 -1.21 1.31 -9.07
C ARG A 304 -0.76 2.40 -8.12
N PHE A 305 -1.17 3.64 -8.39
CA PHE A 305 -1.01 4.77 -7.48
C PHE A 305 -2.30 4.99 -6.70
N LEU A 306 -2.20 5.07 -5.39
CA LEU A 306 -3.32 5.35 -4.48
C LEU A 306 -2.89 6.36 -3.43
N THR A 307 -3.87 7.06 -2.88
CA THR A 307 -3.68 7.85 -1.66
C THR A 307 -4.28 7.05 -0.50
N VAL A 308 -3.66 7.12 0.69
CA VAL A 308 -4.28 6.53 1.88
C VAL A 308 -5.73 7.02 2.01
N PRO A 309 -6.71 6.14 2.24
CA PRO A 309 -8.08 6.56 2.45
C PRO A 309 -8.18 7.49 3.65
N VAL A 310 -8.59 8.73 3.42
CA VAL A 310 -8.68 9.75 4.47
C VAL A 310 -10.06 10.41 4.53
N GLU A 311 -10.36 10.97 5.71
CA GLU A 311 -11.52 11.81 5.98
C GLU A 311 -11.09 13.06 6.78
N PRO A 312 -11.92 14.11 6.87
CA PRO A 312 -11.63 15.27 7.70
C PRO A 312 -11.34 14.87 9.15
N TYR A 313 -10.29 15.42 9.73
CA TYR A 313 -9.94 15.18 11.13
C TYR A 313 -10.96 15.82 12.06
N THR A 314 -11.51 15.05 13.00
CA THR A 314 -12.64 15.47 13.84
C THR A 314 -12.36 16.71 14.67
N ALA A 315 -11.14 16.85 15.21
CA ALA A 315 -10.77 18.02 16.02
C ALA A 315 -10.31 19.23 15.18
N ASN A 316 -10.00 19.05 13.90
CA ASN A 316 -9.68 20.15 12.98
C ASN A 316 -9.95 19.74 11.53
N GLN A 317 -11.07 20.20 10.98
CA GLN A 317 -11.53 19.86 9.63
C GLN A 317 -10.62 20.37 8.51
N ALA A 318 -9.66 21.25 8.79
CA ALA A 318 -8.62 21.67 7.83
C ALA A 318 -7.49 20.63 7.69
N ARG A 319 -7.56 19.51 8.43
CA ARG A 319 -6.62 18.38 8.39
C ARG A 319 -7.37 17.09 8.08
N VAL A 320 -6.62 16.03 7.81
CA VAL A 320 -7.20 14.72 7.49
C VAL A 320 -6.73 13.66 8.46
N GLN A 321 -7.53 12.62 8.67
CA GLN A 321 -7.16 11.40 9.39
C GLN A 321 -7.41 10.19 8.49
N TRP A 322 -6.72 9.09 8.75
CA TRP A 322 -6.95 7.86 7.99
C TRP A 322 -8.29 7.25 8.39
N THR A 323 -9.08 6.85 7.39
CA THR A 323 -10.33 6.11 7.64
C THR A 323 -10.03 4.66 8.01
N ASP A 324 -11.03 3.95 8.53
CA ASP A 324 -10.93 2.51 8.81
C ASP A 324 -10.54 1.68 7.58
N LYS A 325 -10.86 2.13 6.36
CA LYS A 325 -10.46 1.46 5.10
C LYS A 325 -8.94 1.39 4.90
N ALA A 326 -8.17 2.24 5.56
CA ALA A 326 -6.71 2.21 5.48
C ALA A 326 -6.13 0.90 6.04
N SER A 327 -6.78 0.29 7.05
CA SER A 327 -6.38 -1.03 7.57
C SER A 327 -6.36 -2.11 6.50
N ALA A 328 -7.43 -2.21 5.70
CA ALA A 328 -7.53 -3.18 4.60
C ALA A 328 -6.48 -2.94 3.50
N LEU A 329 -6.10 -1.67 3.26
CA LEU A 329 -4.99 -1.33 2.35
C LEU A 329 -3.65 -1.84 2.90
N TRP A 330 -3.38 -1.60 4.18
CA TRP A 330 -2.12 -2.00 4.81
C TRP A 330 -2.00 -3.50 4.98
N ASP A 331 -3.09 -4.19 5.33
CA ASP A 331 -3.12 -5.65 5.43
C ASP A 331 -2.82 -6.32 4.09
N ALA A 332 -3.41 -5.80 3.00
CA ALA A 332 -3.14 -6.32 1.65
C ALA A 332 -1.65 -6.18 1.30
N ILE A 333 -1.04 -5.03 1.59
CA ILE A 333 0.38 -4.80 1.33
C ILE A 333 1.27 -5.65 2.24
N ALA A 334 0.93 -5.78 3.53
CA ALA A 334 1.72 -6.55 4.50
C ALA A 334 1.76 -8.05 4.14
N LYS A 335 0.66 -8.57 3.58
CA LYS A 335 0.49 -9.97 3.16
C LYS A 335 0.85 -10.24 1.71
N ASP A 336 1.25 -9.23 0.94
CA ASP A 336 1.51 -9.34 -0.51
C ASP A 336 0.28 -9.86 -1.28
N GLU A 337 -0.89 -9.33 -0.94
CA GLU A 337 -2.18 -9.69 -1.54
C GLU A 337 -2.68 -8.57 -2.49
N PRO A 338 -3.47 -8.91 -3.53
CA PRO A 338 -4.09 -7.92 -4.40
C PRO A 338 -4.95 -6.93 -3.62
N LEU A 339 -4.92 -5.65 -4.01
CA LEU A 339 -5.74 -4.64 -3.36
C LEU A 339 -7.23 -4.99 -3.46
N PRO A 340 -7.95 -4.96 -2.33
CA PRO A 340 -9.39 -5.17 -2.28
C PRO A 340 -10.12 -4.33 -3.36
N GLY A 341 -10.96 -5.00 -4.17
CA GLY A 341 -11.80 -4.34 -5.18
C GLY A 341 -11.10 -3.89 -6.47
N THR A 342 -9.81 -4.22 -6.66
CA THR A 342 -9.03 -3.80 -7.86
C THR A 342 -8.64 -4.95 -8.80
N GLY A 343 -8.98 -6.20 -8.46
CA GLY A 343 -8.59 -7.39 -9.22
C GLY A 343 -9.62 -7.85 -10.26
N LYS A 344 -9.15 -8.12 -11.48
CA LYS A 344 -9.64 -9.27 -12.26
C LYS A 344 -9.07 -10.53 -11.57
N PRO A 345 -9.84 -11.62 -11.36
CA PRO A 345 -9.33 -12.81 -10.68
C PRO A 345 -8.06 -13.32 -11.36
N PRO A 346 -7.06 -13.83 -10.62
CA PRO A 346 -5.89 -14.45 -11.23
C PRO A 346 -6.36 -15.59 -12.12
N ALA A 347 -5.94 -15.59 -13.39
CA ALA A 347 -6.09 -16.75 -14.25
C ALA A 347 -5.22 -17.86 -13.67
N GLY A 348 -5.84 -18.84 -13.00
CA GLY A 348 -5.15 -19.97 -12.37
C GLY A 348 -5.37 -20.12 -10.87
N THR A 349 -6.08 -19.19 -10.20
CA THR A 349 -6.79 -19.59 -8.98
C THR A 349 -8.00 -20.41 -9.46
N PRO A 350 -8.24 -21.63 -8.97
CA PRO A 350 -9.55 -22.22 -9.13
C PRO A 350 -10.54 -21.14 -8.74
N ALA A 351 -11.56 -20.86 -9.56
CA ALA A 351 -12.74 -20.16 -9.05
C ALA A 351 -12.99 -20.69 -7.65
N PRO A 352 -13.20 -19.85 -6.61
CA PRO A 352 -13.48 -20.36 -5.28
C PRO A 352 -14.49 -21.45 -5.54
N ALA A 353 -14.07 -22.70 -5.29
CA ALA A 353 -15.00 -23.78 -5.35
C ALA A 353 -16.10 -23.22 -4.46
N THR A 354 -17.29 -23.11 -5.03
CA THR A 354 -18.46 -23.26 -4.20
C THR A 354 -18.12 -24.48 -3.38
N SER A 355 -17.60 -24.26 -2.17
CA SER A 355 -17.65 -25.24 -1.10
C SER A 355 -19.06 -25.72 -1.25
N PRO A 356 -19.27 -26.99 -1.63
CA PRO A 356 -20.61 -27.46 -1.85
C PRO A 356 -21.33 -27.02 -0.60
N THR A 357 -22.32 -26.13 -0.77
CA THR A 357 -23.39 -26.01 0.19
C THR A 357 -23.63 -27.45 0.58
N PRO A 358 -23.40 -27.87 1.84
CA PRO A 358 -23.88 -29.17 2.25
C PRO A 358 -25.34 -29.09 1.84
N ALA A 359 -25.72 -29.86 0.81
CA ALA A 359 -27.11 -30.07 0.50
C ALA A 359 -27.72 -30.34 1.87
N PRO A 360 -28.75 -29.60 2.30
CA PRO A 360 -29.26 -29.73 3.66
C PRO A 360 -29.47 -31.22 3.87
N THR A 361 -28.64 -31.82 4.72
CA THR A 361 -28.89 -33.16 5.19
C THR A 361 -30.23 -32.99 5.86
N SER A 362 -31.26 -33.47 5.19
CA SER A 362 -32.66 -33.48 5.61
C SER A 362 -32.82 -34.48 6.75
N GLU A 363 -31.88 -34.46 7.69
CA GLU A 363 -32.10 -35.07 8.99
C GLU A 363 -33.15 -34.22 9.70
N PRO A 364 -34.24 -34.86 10.17
CA PRO A 364 -35.32 -34.16 10.82
C PRO A 364 -34.79 -33.46 12.07
N LEU A 365 -35.24 -32.23 12.32
CA LEU A 365 -34.99 -31.52 13.58
C LEU A 365 -35.78 -32.20 14.70
N ILE A 366 -35.12 -33.07 15.47
CA ILE A 366 -35.75 -33.93 16.48
C ILE A 366 -35.97 -33.26 17.85
N VAL A 367 -35.27 -32.14 18.13
CA VAL A 367 -35.43 -31.38 19.36
C VAL A 367 -36.33 -30.18 19.09
N THR A 368 -37.42 -30.06 19.84
CA THR A 368 -38.36 -28.96 19.72
C THR A 368 -37.83 -27.69 20.42
N PRO A 369 -38.10 -26.48 19.90
CA PRO A 369 -37.57 -25.22 20.46
C PRO A 369 -37.82 -25.00 21.96
N ASP A 370 -38.94 -25.47 22.51
CA ASP A 370 -39.30 -25.35 23.94
C ASP A 370 -38.31 -26.02 24.90
N LYS A 371 -37.49 -26.96 24.40
CA LYS A 371 -36.47 -27.68 25.16
C LYS A 371 -35.07 -27.07 25.04
N ILE A 372 -34.93 -25.95 24.34
CA ILE A 372 -33.63 -25.39 23.97
C ILE A 372 -33.43 -24.04 24.66
N HIS A 373 -32.42 -23.98 25.53
CA HIS A 373 -31.97 -22.79 26.20
C HIS A 373 -30.95 -22.04 25.35
N VAL A 374 -31.19 -20.75 25.08
CA VAL A 374 -30.38 -19.93 24.18
C VAL A 374 -29.92 -18.64 24.85
N SER A 375 -28.64 -18.33 24.72
CA SER A 375 -28.03 -17.05 25.08
C SER A 375 -27.52 -16.34 23.83
N VAL A 376 -27.95 -15.09 23.59
CA VAL A 376 -27.60 -14.35 22.36
C VAL A 376 -26.56 -13.27 22.65
N ILE A 377 -25.42 -13.32 21.96
CA ILE A 377 -24.34 -12.35 22.06
C ILE A 377 -24.33 -11.46 20.82
N ASN A 378 -24.33 -10.15 21.03
CA ASN A 378 -24.07 -9.18 19.97
C ASN A 378 -22.56 -8.93 19.82
N ASP A 379 -21.94 -9.58 18.85
CA ASP A 379 -20.55 -9.34 18.43
C ASP A 379 -20.45 -8.47 17.16
N SER A 380 -21.58 -8.11 16.55
CA SER A 380 -21.67 -7.26 15.35
C SER A 380 -21.35 -5.78 15.59
N GLY A 381 -21.56 -5.30 16.81
CA GLY A 381 -21.39 -3.89 17.17
C GLY A 381 -22.61 -3.02 16.85
N VAL A 382 -23.68 -3.60 16.28
CA VAL A 382 -24.95 -2.92 16.02
C VAL A 382 -25.82 -2.94 17.27
N PRO A 383 -26.17 -1.80 17.88
CA PRO A 383 -27.00 -1.78 19.09
C PRO A 383 -28.36 -2.44 18.87
N GLY A 384 -28.81 -3.26 19.83
CA GLY A 384 -30.15 -3.84 19.85
C GLY A 384 -30.33 -5.18 19.11
N ILE A 385 -29.33 -5.63 18.33
CA ILE A 385 -29.50 -6.82 17.48
C ILE A 385 -29.71 -8.12 18.28
N ALA A 386 -28.94 -8.34 19.36
CA ALA A 386 -29.10 -9.54 20.18
C ALA A 386 -30.44 -9.57 20.92
N ARG A 387 -30.98 -8.39 21.31
CA ARG A 387 -32.32 -8.29 21.89
C ARG A 387 -33.38 -8.66 20.86
N GLN A 388 -33.20 -8.21 19.62
CA GLN A 388 -34.15 -8.47 18.54
C GLN A 388 -34.13 -9.95 18.16
N ASP A 389 -32.96 -10.52 17.90
CA ASP A 389 -32.81 -11.93 17.52
C ASP A 389 -33.28 -12.86 18.66
N ALA A 390 -33.05 -12.49 19.94
CA ALA A 390 -33.62 -13.19 21.08
C ALA A 390 -35.16 -13.17 21.10
N GLY A 391 -35.78 -12.03 20.78
CA GLY A 391 -37.24 -11.92 20.66
C GLY A 391 -37.79 -12.78 19.50
N ASP A 392 -37.11 -12.78 18.36
CA ASP A 392 -37.49 -13.56 17.18
C ASP A 392 -37.36 -15.07 17.42
N LEU A 393 -36.37 -15.51 18.20
CA LEU A 393 -36.26 -16.89 18.67
C LEU A 393 -37.35 -17.23 19.71
N GLN A 394 -37.63 -16.34 20.65
CA GLN A 394 -38.66 -16.57 21.65
C GLN A 394 -40.05 -16.79 21.02
N LEU A 395 -40.39 -16.06 19.95
CA LEU A 395 -41.63 -16.23 19.17
C LEU A 395 -41.77 -17.60 18.48
N GLN A 396 -40.70 -18.38 18.43
CA GLN A 396 -40.65 -19.72 17.84
C GLN A 396 -40.60 -20.83 18.89
N GLY A 397 -40.61 -20.46 20.18
CA GLY A 397 -40.64 -21.38 21.32
C GLY A 397 -39.30 -21.59 22.01
N PHE A 398 -38.20 -20.96 21.58
CA PHE A 398 -36.90 -21.08 22.26
C PHE A 398 -36.93 -20.47 23.67
N GLN A 399 -36.26 -21.11 24.64
CA GLN A 399 -36.10 -20.59 26.00
C GLN A 399 -34.90 -19.62 26.05
N ILE A 400 -35.15 -18.32 26.12
CA ILE A 400 -34.07 -17.32 26.15
C ILE A 400 -33.55 -17.15 27.57
N GLU A 401 -32.28 -17.50 27.80
CA GLU A 401 -31.61 -17.27 29.09
C GLU A 401 -31.16 -15.82 29.27
N GLY A 402 -30.78 -15.18 28.17
CA GLY A 402 -30.40 -13.78 28.18
C GLY A 402 -29.79 -13.33 26.85
N PHE A 403 -29.50 -12.04 26.78
CA PHE A 403 -28.72 -11.46 25.70
C PHE A 403 -27.69 -10.49 26.27
N LYS A 404 -26.50 -10.44 25.67
CA LYS A 404 -25.40 -9.55 26.09
C LYS A 404 -24.69 -8.94 24.88
N THR A 405 -23.93 -7.89 25.11
CA THR A 405 -23.02 -7.32 24.10
C THR A 405 -21.65 -7.94 24.29
N GLY A 406 -21.12 -8.56 23.24
CA GLY A 406 -19.78 -9.12 23.21
C GLY A 406 -18.76 -8.18 22.57
N SER A 407 -17.49 -8.55 22.67
CA SER A 407 -16.34 -7.82 22.12
C SER A 407 -15.59 -8.60 21.03
N ASN A 408 -16.03 -9.82 20.71
CA ASN A 408 -15.30 -10.72 19.82
C ASN A 408 -15.78 -10.55 18.36
N ARG A 409 -15.19 -9.62 17.62
CA ARG A 409 -15.66 -9.28 16.27
C ARG A 409 -15.47 -10.42 15.26
N HIS A 410 -16.55 -10.82 14.59
CA HIS A 410 -16.54 -11.77 13.47
C HIS A 410 -17.68 -11.48 12.46
N SER A 411 -17.78 -12.33 11.43
CA SER A 411 -18.78 -12.24 10.36
C SER A 411 -19.76 -13.41 10.41
N GLY A 412 -21.04 -13.15 10.18
CA GLY A 412 -22.09 -14.18 10.21
C GLY A 412 -22.50 -14.59 11.63
N VAL A 413 -23.12 -15.76 11.75
CA VAL A 413 -23.64 -16.28 13.03
C VAL A 413 -22.85 -17.53 13.42
N ILE A 414 -22.40 -17.58 14.66
CA ILE A 414 -21.74 -18.75 15.25
C ILE A 414 -22.65 -19.28 16.35
N VAL A 415 -23.02 -20.56 16.26
CA VAL A 415 -23.81 -21.27 17.27
C VAL A 415 -22.88 -22.22 18.01
N SER A 416 -22.51 -21.83 19.22
CA SER A 416 -21.64 -22.60 20.09
C SER A 416 -22.44 -23.52 21.01
N TYR A 417 -22.00 -24.78 21.18
CA TYR A 417 -22.73 -25.81 21.91
C TYR A 417 -21.81 -26.85 22.56
N SER A 418 -22.23 -27.45 23.68
CA SER A 418 -21.53 -28.61 24.25
C SER A 418 -21.79 -29.88 23.43
N PRO A 419 -20.88 -30.86 23.39
CA PRO A 419 -21.06 -32.08 22.57
C PRO A 419 -22.39 -32.81 22.80
N SER A 420 -22.96 -32.73 24.01
CA SER A 420 -24.27 -33.31 24.35
C SER A 420 -25.49 -32.60 23.72
N LYS A 421 -25.28 -31.41 23.14
CA LYS A 421 -26.33 -30.52 22.61
C LYS A 421 -26.31 -30.35 21.10
N ALA A 422 -25.64 -31.25 20.37
CA ALA A 422 -25.54 -31.17 18.91
C ALA A 422 -26.92 -31.02 18.21
N ASP A 423 -27.93 -31.79 18.62
CA ASP A 423 -29.27 -31.73 18.02
C ASP A 423 -30.02 -30.43 18.31
N SER A 424 -29.85 -29.90 19.53
CA SER A 424 -30.36 -28.59 19.92
C SER A 424 -29.68 -27.47 19.10
N ALA A 425 -28.37 -27.56 18.92
CA ALA A 425 -27.59 -26.59 18.15
C ALA A 425 -28.01 -26.57 16.67
N ARG A 426 -28.31 -27.73 16.08
CA ARG A 426 -28.84 -27.82 14.71
C ARG A 426 -30.20 -27.12 14.56
N THR A 427 -31.06 -27.27 15.57
CA THR A 427 -32.37 -26.60 15.59
C THR A 427 -32.22 -25.08 15.70
N VAL A 428 -31.27 -24.59 16.51
CA VAL A 428 -30.94 -23.16 16.60
C VAL A 428 -30.31 -22.65 15.30
N ALA A 429 -29.38 -23.38 14.70
CA ALA A 429 -28.74 -23.01 13.44
C ALA A 429 -29.74 -22.95 12.27
N ALA A 430 -30.82 -23.75 12.28
CA ALA A 430 -31.89 -23.64 11.29
C ALA A 430 -32.61 -22.28 11.34
N ALA A 431 -32.55 -21.56 12.46
CA ALA A 431 -33.11 -20.22 12.60
C ALA A 431 -32.18 -19.15 11.98
N PHE A 432 -30.93 -19.47 11.65
CA PHE A 432 -29.92 -18.56 11.14
C PHE A 432 -29.29 -19.10 9.85
N PRO A 433 -29.74 -18.66 8.66
CA PRO A 433 -29.23 -19.18 7.40
C PRO A 433 -27.71 -19.06 7.26
N GLY A 434 -27.00 -20.18 7.12
CA GLY A 434 -25.53 -20.17 6.99
C GLY A 434 -24.79 -19.97 8.32
N ALA A 435 -25.43 -20.21 9.46
CA ALA A 435 -24.74 -20.25 10.74
C ALA A 435 -23.68 -21.36 10.81
N GLU A 436 -22.54 -21.04 11.44
CA GLU A 436 -21.47 -21.99 11.74
C GLU A 436 -21.73 -22.65 13.08
N LEU A 437 -21.71 -23.99 13.14
CA LEU A 437 -21.80 -24.76 14.37
C LEU A 437 -20.39 -24.91 14.98
N ARG A 438 -20.21 -24.53 16.25
CA ARG A 438 -18.94 -24.66 16.97
C ARG A 438 -19.11 -25.42 18.27
N GLN A 439 -18.32 -26.48 18.46
CA GLN A 439 -18.35 -27.20 19.74
C GLN A 439 -17.55 -26.41 20.79
N ASP A 440 -18.11 -26.26 21.98
CA ASP A 440 -17.49 -25.69 23.18
C ASP A 440 -17.91 -26.49 24.41
N ASP A 441 -16.94 -27.20 25.00
CA ASP A 441 -17.16 -28.12 26.11
C ASP A 441 -17.52 -27.38 27.43
N LEU A 442 -17.40 -26.05 27.48
CA LEU A 442 -17.64 -25.24 28.69
C LEU A 442 -19.07 -24.71 28.81
N LEU A 443 -19.91 -24.83 27.77
CA LEU A 443 -21.23 -24.20 27.72
C LEU A 443 -22.36 -24.96 28.46
N GLY A 444 -22.08 -26.17 28.96
CA GLY A 444 -23.07 -26.97 29.69
C GLY A 444 -24.32 -27.24 28.85
N GLU A 445 -25.49 -26.85 29.36
CA GLU A 445 -26.80 -27.11 28.74
C GLU A 445 -27.26 -26.00 27.76
N THR A 446 -26.60 -24.84 27.79
CA THR A 446 -26.99 -23.63 27.05
C THR A 446 -26.37 -23.61 25.65
N ILE A 447 -27.15 -23.19 24.65
CA ILE A 447 -26.65 -22.85 23.32
C ILE A 447 -26.30 -21.35 23.29
N GLU A 448 -25.06 -21.03 22.92
CA GLU A 448 -24.64 -19.63 22.77
C GLU A 448 -24.67 -19.23 21.29
N VAL A 449 -25.45 -18.21 20.95
CA VAL A 449 -25.54 -17.66 19.59
C VAL A 449 -24.79 -16.35 19.55
N SER A 450 -23.64 -16.34 18.88
CA SER A 450 -22.86 -15.14 18.66
C SER A 450 -23.17 -14.54 17.29
N VAL A 451 -23.71 -13.32 17.29
CA VAL A 451 -24.21 -12.59 16.13
C VAL A 451 -23.14 -11.58 15.68
N GLY A 452 -22.46 -11.88 14.58
CA GLY A 452 -21.42 -11.05 13.98
C GLY A 452 -21.94 -10.07 12.93
N THR A 453 -21.02 -9.35 12.31
CA THR A 453 -21.33 -8.44 11.18
C THR A 453 -21.90 -9.22 9.99
N GLY A 454 -22.87 -8.65 9.27
CA GLY A 454 -23.51 -9.33 8.14
C GLY A 454 -24.39 -10.54 8.49
N SER A 455 -24.71 -10.75 9.78
CA SER A 455 -25.60 -11.83 10.20
C SER A 455 -26.97 -11.72 9.52
N PRO A 456 -27.53 -12.81 8.97
CA PRO A 456 -28.86 -12.81 8.40
C PRO A 456 -29.93 -12.55 9.47
N GLN A 457 -31.14 -12.22 9.04
CA GLN A 457 -32.29 -12.17 9.93
C GLN A 457 -32.65 -13.60 10.38
N VAL A 458 -33.16 -13.72 11.61
CA VAL A 458 -33.77 -14.96 12.11
C VAL A 458 -34.90 -15.40 11.17
N VAL A 459 -34.86 -16.64 10.72
CA VAL A 459 -35.92 -17.27 9.90
C VAL A 459 -36.73 -18.26 10.73
N ALA A 460 -37.92 -18.60 10.23
CA ALA A 460 -38.79 -19.57 10.86
C ALA A 460 -38.18 -20.98 10.78
N VAL A 461 -37.95 -21.63 11.93
CA VAL A 461 -37.52 -23.03 11.96
C VAL A 461 -38.68 -23.96 11.59
N PRO A 462 -38.44 -25.04 10.82
CA PRO A 462 -39.51 -25.93 10.37
C PRO A 462 -40.33 -26.58 11.49
N ASN A 463 -39.72 -26.82 12.66
CA ASN A 463 -40.36 -27.41 13.84
C ASN A 463 -40.73 -26.37 14.92
N ARG A 464 -40.95 -25.10 14.52
CA ARG A 464 -41.28 -24.00 15.44
C ARG A 464 -42.57 -24.25 16.23
N ILE A 465 -42.63 -23.65 17.41
CA ILE A 465 -43.84 -23.59 18.22
C ILE A 465 -44.48 -22.22 18.04
N GLY A 466 -45.79 -22.19 17.79
CA GLY A 466 -46.56 -20.98 17.56
C GLY A 466 -46.62 -20.54 16.09
N THR A 467 -47.62 -19.71 15.76
CA THR A 467 -47.94 -19.28 14.39
C THR A 467 -47.71 -17.78 14.16
N THR A 468 -47.26 -17.04 15.18
CA THR A 468 -47.00 -15.60 15.10
C THR A 468 -45.95 -15.31 14.03
N PRO A 469 -46.23 -14.44 13.03
CA PRO A 469 -45.24 -14.04 12.04
C PRO A 469 -44.02 -13.40 12.69
N LEU A 470 -42.83 -13.68 12.16
CA LEU A 470 -41.61 -13.00 12.62
C LEU A 470 -41.63 -11.53 12.19
N PRO A 471 -41.33 -10.58 13.09
CA PRO A 471 -41.21 -9.17 12.75
C PRO A 471 -40.17 -8.91 11.66
N SER A 472 -40.37 -7.88 10.84
CA SER A 472 -39.33 -7.37 9.95
C SER A 472 -38.20 -6.74 10.78
N ARG A 473 -36.94 -7.02 10.42
CA ARG A 473 -35.79 -6.56 11.19
C ARG A 473 -35.64 -5.03 11.17
N SER A 474 -35.70 -4.41 12.35
CA SER A 474 -35.53 -2.96 12.54
C SER A 474 -34.06 -2.54 12.60
N ALA A 475 -33.16 -3.44 13.03
CA ALA A 475 -31.72 -3.21 13.09
C ALA A 475 -30.98 -4.26 12.24
N ALA A 476 -30.47 -3.87 11.07
CA ALA A 476 -29.67 -4.77 10.25
C ALA A 476 -28.23 -4.83 10.79
N ALA A 477 -27.70 -6.04 11.04
CA ALA A 477 -26.26 -6.26 11.00
C ALA A 477 -25.83 -6.05 9.55
N THR A 478 -25.61 -4.80 9.16
CA THR A 478 -25.10 -4.49 7.84
C THR A 478 -23.79 -5.28 7.69
N ALA A 479 -23.73 -6.17 6.71
CA ALA A 479 -22.45 -6.70 6.24
C ALA A 479 -21.57 -5.50 5.89
N PRO A 480 -20.24 -5.59 5.99
CA PRO A 480 -19.39 -4.55 5.40
C PRO A 480 -19.86 -4.32 3.96
N SER A 481 -20.34 -3.11 3.68
CA SER A 481 -20.71 -2.69 2.34
C SER A 481 -19.48 -2.75 1.45
N ALA A 482 -19.47 -3.73 0.55
CA ALA A 482 -18.45 -3.97 -0.47
C ALA A 482 -17.01 -4.10 0.05
N THR A 483 -16.25 -5.02 -0.54
CA THR A 483 -14.79 -4.92 -0.55
C THR A 483 -14.40 -3.45 -0.76
N PRO A 484 -13.64 -2.80 0.15
CA PRO A 484 -13.40 -1.37 0.05
C PRO A 484 -12.77 -1.08 -1.31
N THR A 485 -13.51 -0.41 -2.19
CA THR A 485 -12.99 -0.02 -3.50
C THR A 485 -12.09 1.18 -3.31
N PHE A 486 -10.82 1.02 -3.63
CA PHE A 486 -9.87 2.13 -3.59
C PHE A 486 -9.84 2.87 -4.93
N LYS A 487 -9.82 4.20 -4.88
CA LYS A 487 -9.56 5.03 -6.07
C LYS A 487 -8.08 4.87 -6.44
N ALA A 488 -7.80 4.06 -7.46
CA ALA A 488 -6.44 3.76 -7.92
C ALA A 488 -6.21 4.28 -9.35
N ARG A 489 -5.07 4.93 -9.58
CA ARG A 489 -4.62 5.35 -10.92
C ARG A 489 -3.57 4.37 -11.45
N ALA A 490 -3.75 3.85 -12.65
CA ALA A 490 -2.71 3.06 -13.31
C ALA A 490 -1.57 3.96 -13.83
N ALA A 491 -0.34 3.44 -13.92
CA ALA A 491 0.81 4.23 -14.36
C ALA A 491 0.75 4.69 -15.83
N ASP A 492 -0.05 4.02 -16.66
CA ASP A 492 -0.33 4.37 -18.06
C ASP A 492 -1.59 5.20 -18.26
N ALA A 493 -2.32 5.54 -17.19
CA ALA A 493 -3.45 6.44 -17.29
C ALA A 493 -3.01 7.76 -17.92
N ASP A 494 -3.87 8.34 -18.77
CA ASP A 494 -3.58 9.63 -19.39
C ASP A 494 -3.35 10.67 -18.28
N ILE A 495 -2.28 11.45 -18.40
CA ILE A 495 -1.99 12.58 -17.52
C ILE A 495 -3.12 13.62 -17.52
N CYS A 496 -3.94 13.65 -18.58
CA CYS A 496 -5.11 14.52 -18.69
C CYS A 496 -6.43 13.91 -18.19
N SER A 497 -6.50 12.62 -17.86
CA SER A 497 -7.74 11.97 -17.43
C SER A 497 -7.99 12.08 -15.91
N LEU A 498 -7.63 13.20 -15.28
CA LEU A 498 -7.89 13.43 -13.86
C LEU A 498 -9.40 13.56 -13.61
N HIS A 499 -10.00 12.49 -13.06
CA HIS A 499 -11.38 12.45 -12.59
C HIS A 499 -11.41 11.94 -11.15
#